data_AF-A0A7Z1B5X1-F1
#
_entry.id   AF-A0A7Z1B5X1-F1
#
_cell.length_a   1.000
_cell.length_b   1.000
_cell.length_c   1.000
_cell.angle_alpha   90.00
_cell.angle_beta   90.00
_cell.angle_gamma   90.00
#
_symmetry.space_group_name_H-M   'P 1'
#
loop_
_entity.id
_entity.type
_entity.pdbx_description
1 polymer ?
#
loop_
_entity_poly.entity_id
_entity_poly.type
_entity_poly.pdbx_seq_one_letter_code
_entity_poly.pdbx_strand_id
1 'polypeptide(L)'
;MKFFKTLFFIFFVAALMTAVLILFSKDALSPLAEMLHSSHKNAADNKEVHQPLDVPLINQMDSPKLYNGCEVASLAMILNYSGYHVTKNELANEVKRVPLHYESGLKGNPNDGFVGDMENGPGLSVYHGPIYDLAYSYAGTKAVDLTGSEPEKIYEQLNQGRPVWVITTVHFSPVNDMETWNTPSGKIDVTYSVHSVAVTGYDEDYVYLNDPYGYKNRKTDRENFEKSWTQMGSQAIVIAA
;
A
#
# COMPACT_ATOMS: atom_id res chain seq x y z
N MET A 1 36.37 27.31 -69.98
CA MET A 1 36.90 26.04 -69.43
C MET A 1 37.36 26.10 -67.96
N LYS A 2 37.84 27.24 -67.42
CA LYS A 2 38.22 27.36 -66.00
C LYS A 2 37.01 27.35 -65.03
N PHE A 3 35.92 28.02 -65.38
CA PHE A 3 34.71 28.12 -64.54
C PHE A 3 34.07 26.77 -64.21
N PHE A 4 33.91 25.89 -65.21
CA PHE A 4 33.33 24.55 -65.01
C PHE A 4 34.20 23.63 -64.13
N LYS A 5 35.54 23.78 -64.17
CA LYS A 5 36.44 23.01 -63.29
C LYS A 5 36.33 23.45 -61.83
N THR A 6 36.20 24.75 -61.59
CA THR A 6 35.98 25.29 -60.24
C THR A 6 34.63 24.85 -59.67
N LEU A 7 33.56 24.90 -60.47
CA LEU A 7 32.22 24.51 -60.04
C LEU A 7 32.15 23.01 -59.70
N PHE A 8 32.76 22.16 -60.53
CA PHE A 8 32.81 20.72 -60.29
C PHE A 8 33.63 20.37 -59.03
N PHE A 9 34.72 21.09 -58.77
CA PHE A 9 35.52 20.91 -57.56
C PHE A 9 34.74 21.28 -56.29
N ILE A 10 33.96 22.37 -56.30
CA ILE A 10 33.11 22.76 -55.16
C ILE A 10 32.05 21.69 -54.87
N PHE A 11 31.38 21.17 -55.90
CA PHE A 11 30.40 20.09 -55.74
C PHE A 11 31.05 18.81 -55.19
N PHE A 12 32.24 18.46 -55.66
CA PHE A 12 32.95 17.29 -55.18
C PHE A 12 33.35 17.42 -53.71
N VAL A 13 33.85 18.58 -53.28
CA VAL A 13 34.20 18.84 -51.87
C VAL A 13 32.95 18.85 -50.98
N ALA A 14 31.83 19.42 -51.45
CA ALA A 14 30.56 19.40 -50.70
C ALA A 14 30.00 17.97 -50.55
N ALA A 15 30.09 17.16 -51.61
CA ALA A 15 29.70 15.75 -51.57
C ALA A 15 30.61 14.94 -50.62
N LEU A 16 31.91 15.23 -50.60
CA LEU A 16 32.85 14.59 -49.68
C LEU A 16 32.57 14.96 -48.22
N MET A 17 32.32 16.25 -47.94
CA MET A 17 31.99 16.71 -46.58
C MET A 17 30.68 16.13 -46.06
N THR A 18 29.65 16.04 -46.91
CA THR A 18 28.37 15.42 -46.53
C THR A 18 28.51 13.92 -46.30
N ALA A 19 29.27 13.19 -47.12
CA ALA A 19 29.55 11.78 -46.91
C ALA A 19 30.32 11.53 -45.60
N VAL A 20 31.31 12.37 -45.30
CA VAL A 20 32.08 12.33 -44.05
C VAL A 20 31.17 12.62 -42.84
N LEU A 21 30.27 13.60 -42.93
CA LEU A 21 29.29 13.90 -41.88
C LEU A 21 28.31 12.73 -41.63
N ILE A 22 27.88 12.04 -42.69
CA ILE A 22 27.01 10.86 -42.60
C ILE A 22 27.75 9.68 -41.96
N LEU A 23 29.03 9.51 -42.27
CA LEU A 23 29.85 8.46 -41.65
C LEU A 23 30.09 8.73 -40.16
N PHE A 24 30.51 9.95 -39.80
CA PHE A 24 30.71 10.34 -38.39
C PHE A 24 29.42 10.33 -37.57
N SER A 25 28.27 10.69 -38.16
CA SER A 25 26.98 10.62 -37.45
C SER A 25 26.54 9.19 -37.20
N LYS A 26 26.78 8.24 -38.12
CA LYS A 26 26.49 6.81 -37.89
C LYS A 26 27.30 6.22 -36.75
N ASP A 27 28.60 6.53 -36.70
CA ASP A 27 29.50 6.02 -35.65
C ASP A 27 29.21 6.66 -34.27
N ALA A 28 28.71 7.90 -34.24
CA ALA A 28 28.31 8.57 -33.00
C ALA A 28 26.90 8.18 -32.52
N LEU A 29 26.00 7.79 -33.43
CA LEU A 29 24.62 7.43 -33.10
C LEU A 29 24.45 5.94 -32.75
N SER A 30 25.32 5.05 -33.23
CA SER A 30 25.24 3.62 -32.91
C SER A 30 25.40 3.30 -31.41
N PRO A 31 26.31 3.93 -30.64
CA PRO A 31 26.44 3.64 -29.21
C PRO A 31 25.27 4.20 -28.40
N LEU A 32 24.72 5.34 -28.82
CA LEU A 32 23.52 5.93 -28.21
C LEU A 32 22.29 5.05 -28.48
N ALA A 33 22.16 4.50 -29.69
CA ALA A 33 21.09 3.58 -30.04
C ALA A 33 21.20 2.27 -29.25
N GLU A 34 22.40 1.71 -29.08
CA GLU A 34 22.64 0.54 -28.23
C GLU A 34 22.36 0.82 -26.75
N MET A 35 22.71 2.01 -26.26
CA MET A 35 22.45 2.43 -24.88
C MET A 35 20.95 2.66 -24.61
N LEU A 36 20.21 3.23 -25.58
CA LEU A 36 18.75 3.33 -25.53
C LEU A 36 18.10 1.95 -25.62
N HIS A 37 18.63 1.05 -26.45
CA HIS A 37 18.10 -0.31 -26.58
C HIS A 37 18.36 -1.17 -25.34
N SER A 38 19.48 -0.96 -24.62
CA SER A 38 19.76 -1.64 -23.35
C SER A 38 18.95 -1.04 -22.18
N SER A 39 18.75 0.27 -22.17
CA SER A 39 17.89 0.97 -21.21
C SER A 39 16.43 0.49 -21.31
N HIS A 40 15.91 0.31 -22.54
CA HIS A 40 14.55 -0.22 -22.74
C HIS A 40 14.42 -1.72 -22.50
N LYS A 41 15.50 -2.52 -22.59
CA LYS A 41 15.46 -3.95 -22.22
C LYS A 41 15.53 -4.18 -20.71
N ASN A 42 16.21 -3.33 -19.96
CA ASN A 42 16.35 -3.49 -18.51
C ASN A 42 15.16 -2.93 -17.70
N ALA A 43 14.30 -2.09 -18.30
CA ALA A 43 13.09 -1.58 -17.65
C ALA A 43 11.88 -2.53 -17.74
N ALA A 44 11.93 -3.56 -18.60
CA ALA A 44 10.78 -4.42 -18.89
C ALA A 44 10.83 -5.82 -18.25
N ASP A 45 11.88 -6.15 -17.49
CA ASP A 45 12.10 -7.53 -17.00
C ASP A 45 12.38 -7.63 -15.49
N ASN A 46 11.99 -6.62 -14.72
CA ASN A 46 11.96 -6.70 -13.26
C ASN A 46 10.53 -6.41 -12.79
N LYS A 47 9.58 -7.29 -13.15
CA LYS A 47 8.29 -7.31 -12.46
C LYS A 47 8.60 -7.61 -11.00
N GLU A 48 8.40 -6.63 -10.12
CA GLU A 48 8.57 -6.83 -8.68
C GLU A 48 7.54 -7.86 -8.21
N VAL A 49 7.97 -9.12 -8.16
CA VAL A 49 7.17 -10.22 -7.62
C VAL A 49 7.71 -10.50 -6.23
N HIS A 50 6.98 -10.04 -5.21
CA HIS A 50 7.26 -10.41 -3.84
C HIS A 50 6.30 -11.51 -3.40
N GLN A 51 6.81 -12.73 -3.28
CA GLN A 51 6.03 -13.85 -2.74
C GLN A 51 5.48 -13.49 -1.35
N PRO A 52 4.25 -13.91 -1.01
CA PRO A 52 3.67 -13.58 0.28
C PRO A 52 4.55 -14.01 1.45
N LEU A 53 4.81 -13.09 2.37
CA LEU A 53 5.48 -13.35 3.63
C LEU A 53 4.67 -14.38 4.44
N ASP A 54 5.37 -15.25 5.18
CA ASP A 54 4.73 -16.28 6.01
C ASP A 54 4.20 -15.71 7.34
N VAL A 55 3.30 -14.73 7.25
CA VAL A 55 2.65 -14.10 8.39
C VAL A 55 1.64 -15.09 9.00
N PRO A 56 1.61 -15.26 10.34
CA PRO A 56 0.59 -16.08 10.98
C PRO A 56 -0.79 -15.52 10.66
N LEU A 57 -1.73 -16.41 10.32
CA LEU A 57 -3.13 -16.02 10.15
C LEU A 57 -3.80 -16.04 11.52
N ILE A 58 -4.48 -14.95 11.88
CA ILE A 58 -5.33 -14.87 13.06
C ILE A 58 -6.76 -14.61 12.59
N ASN A 59 -7.64 -15.59 12.78
CA ASN A 59 -9.05 -15.47 12.43
C ASN A 59 -9.81 -14.77 13.56
N GLN A 60 -10.46 -13.63 13.26
CA GLN A 60 -11.23 -12.86 14.24
C GLN A 60 -12.45 -13.64 14.77
N MET A 61 -12.92 -14.64 14.03
CA MET A 61 -14.09 -15.45 14.41
C MET A 61 -13.76 -16.67 15.29
N ASP A 62 -12.49 -17.03 15.45
CA ASP A 62 -12.08 -18.09 16.38
C ASP A 62 -12.38 -17.69 17.84
N SER A 63 -12.64 -18.65 18.71
CA SER A 63 -12.96 -18.36 20.12
C SER A 63 -11.72 -17.90 20.91
N PRO A 64 -11.79 -16.82 21.72
CA PRO A 64 -12.94 -15.92 21.90
C PRO A 64 -13.15 -14.98 20.70
N LYS A 65 -14.36 -15.00 20.14
CA LYS A 65 -14.70 -14.28 18.90
C LYS A 65 -14.69 -12.76 19.10
N LEU A 66 -14.33 -12.03 18.05
CA LEU A 66 -14.48 -10.59 17.93
C LEU A 66 -15.21 -10.32 16.60
N TYR A 67 -16.52 -10.03 16.66
CA TYR A 67 -17.32 -9.84 15.45
C TYR A 67 -16.80 -8.69 14.58
N ASN A 68 -16.31 -7.63 15.20
CA ASN A 68 -15.77 -6.44 14.52
C ASN A 68 -14.27 -6.26 14.83
N GLY A 69 -13.51 -7.36 14.96
CA GLY A 69 -12.11 -7.34 15.43
C GLY A 69 -11.05 -7.35 14.34
N CYS A 70 -11.36 -6.89 13.12
CA CYS A 70 -10.46 -7.03 11.97
C CYS A 70 -9.12 -6.29 12.17
N GLU A 71 -9.16 -5.13 12.83
CA GLU A 71 -7.99 -4.26 13.07
C GLU A 71 -7.04 -4.90 14.08
N VAL A 72 -7.57 -5.34 15.23
CA VAL A 72 -6.76 -5.96 16.29
C VAL A 72 -6.28 -7.35 15.89
N ALA A 73 -7.06 -8.11 15.11
CA ALA A 73 -6.59 -9.37 14.54
C ALA A 73 -5.44 -9.12 13.55
N SER A 74 -5.56 -8.14 12.66
CA SER A 74 -4.50 -7.77 11.71
C SER A 74 -3.26 -7.23 12.41
N LEU A 75 -3.42 -6.42 13.46
CA LEU A 75 -2.30 -5.91 14.23
C LEU A 75 -1.59 -7.07 14.94
N ALA A 76 -2.34 -8.00 15.54
CA ALA A 76 -1.76 -9.19 16.15
C ALA A 76 -0.95 -10.01 15.13
N MET A 77 -1.41 -10.12 13.87
CA MET A 77 -0.67 -10.84 12.83
C MET A 77 0.71 -10.22 12.58
N ILE A 78 0.79 -8.90 12.38
CA ILE A 78 2.07 -8.23 12.11
C ILE A 78 2.98 -8.16 13.35
N LEU A 79 2.42 -8.02 14.55
CA LEU A 79 3.18 -8.05 15.82
C LEU A 79 3.80 -9.44 16.05
N ASN A 80 3.02 -10.52 15.88
CA ASN A 80 3.54 -11.89 16.04
C ASN A 80 4.61 -12.21 15.01
N TYR A 81 4.43 -11.78 13.76
CA TYR A 81 5.46 -11.95 12.73
C TYR A 81 6.77 -11.23 13.10
N SER A 82 6.68 -10.06 13.73
CA SER A 82 7.82 -9.29 14.21
C SER A 82 8.36 -9.73 15.58
N GLY A 83 7.90 -10.88 16.11
CA GLY A 83 8.42 -11.50 17.33
C GLY A 83 7.74 -11.08 18.63
N TYR A 84 6.64 -10.32 18.57
CA TYR A 84 5.84 -9.94 19.74
C TYR A 84 4.65 -10.89 19.89
N HIS A 85 4.69 -11.74 20.92
CA HIS A 85 3.65 -12.74 21.16
C HIS A 85 2.42 -12.10 21.80
N VAL A 86 1.37 -11.90 21.00
CA VAL A 86 0.11 -11.28 21.41
C VAL A 86 -1.08 -12.02 20.80
N THR A 87 -2.24 -11.89 21.43
CA THR A 87 -3.52 -12.39 20.90
C THR A 87 -4.40 -11.23 20.46
N LYS A 88 -5.32 -11.48 19.52
CA LYS A 88 -6.33 -10.49 19.12
C LYS A 88 -7.18 -10.00 20.31
N ASN A 89 -7.42 -10.85 21.32
CA ASN A 89 -8.26 -10.53 22.47
C ASN A 89 -7.52 -9.68 23.51
N GLU A 90 -6.21 -9.88 23.69
CA GLU A 90 -5.39 -8.96 24.48
C GLU A 90 -5.41 -7.56 23.85
N LEU A 91 -5.15 -7.46 22.55
CA LEU A 91 -5.21 -6.18 21.84
C LEU A 91 -6.60 -5.54 21.86
N ALA A 92 -7.68 -6.34 21.77
CA ALA A 92 -9.06 -5.85 21.90
C ALA A 92 -9.34 -5.25 23.28
N ASN A 93 -8.75 -5.77 24.35
CA ASN A 93 -8.92 -5.25 25.70
C ASN A 93 -8.15 -3.94 25.92
N GLU A 94 -7.06 -3.73 25.17
CA GLU A 94 -6.14 -2.60 25.35
C GLU A 94 -6.38 -1.45 24.38
N VAL A 95 -6.98 -1.72 23.22
CA VAL A 95 -7.31 -0.67 22.26
C VAL A 95 -8.28 0.33 22.88
N LYS A 96 -7.99 1.63 22.69
CA LYS A 96 -8.89 2.70 23.11
C LYS A 96 -10.25 2.55 22.44
N ARG A 97 -11.32 2.87 23.17
CA ARG A 97 -12.71 2.75 22.69
C ARG A 97 -13.47 4.07 22.82
N VAL A 98 -14.46 4.25 21.96
CA VAL A 98 -15.44 5.34 21.99
C VAL A 98 -16.84 4.77 21.75
N PRO A 99 -17.92 5.38 22.29
CA PRO A 99 -19.26 4.88 22.07
C PRO A 99 -19.67 5.03 20.60
N LEU A 100 -20.58 4.17 20.13
CA LEU A 100 -21.19 4.29 18.80
C LEU A 100 -22.01 5.60 18.69
N HIS A 101 -22.74 5.93 19.76
CA HIS A 101 -23.56 7.14 19.90
C HIS A 101 -23.31 7.81 21.25
N TYR A 102 -23.15 9.13 21.24
CA TYR A 102 -23.16 9.97 22.42
C TYR A 102 -24.59 10.45 22.72
N GLU A 103 -24.86 10.80 23.99
CA GLU A 103 -26.16 11.38 24.40
C GLU A 103 -26.52 12.67 23.63
N SER A 104 -25.51 13.40 23.14
CA SER A 104 -25.67 14.59 22.30
C SER A 104 -26.21 14.30 20.90
N GLY A 105 -26.33 13.03 20.50
CA GLY A 105 -26.68 12.61 19.14
C GLY A 105 -25.49 12.53 18.17
N LEU A 106 -24.28 12.91 18.63
CA LEU A 106 -23.05 12.71 17.87
C LEU A 106 -22.65 11.22 17.84
N LYS A 107 -21.88 10.82 16.83
CA LYS A 107 -21.35 9.46 16.70
C LYS A 107 -19.89 9.37 17.16
N GLY A 108 -19.43 8.16 17.45
CA GLY A 108 -18.01 7.88 17.71
C GLY A 108 -17.13 8.14 16.49
N ASN A 109 -15.91 8.63 16.72
CA ASN A 109 -14.91 8.83 15.68
C ASN A 109 -13.88 7.70 15.72
N PRO A 110 -13.66 6.94 14.64
CA PRO A 110 -12.67 5.85 14.63
C PRO A 110 -11.23 6.34 14.81
N ASN A 111 -10.93 7.62 14.54
CA ASN A 111 -9.63 8.22 14.87
C ASN A 111 -9.41 8.42 16.38
N ASP A 112 -10.49 8.39 17.19
CA ASP A 112 -10.40 8.57 18.63
C ASP A 112 -10.32 7.24 19.38
N GLY A 113 -10.79 6.15 18.79
CA GLY A 113 -10.80 4.80 19.36
C GLY A 113 -11.75 3.87 18.59
N PHE A 114 -11.79 2.59 18.96
CA PHE A 114 -12.76 1.65 18.43
C PHE A 114 -14.18 2.10 18.73
N VAL A 115 -14.99 2.25 17.68
CA VAL A 115 -16.35 2.78 17.78
C VAL A 115 -17.35 1.66 18.04
N GLY A 116 -17.96 1.67 19.23
CA GLY A 116 -19.02 0.73 19.62
C GLY A 116 -18.50 -0.57 20.27
N ASP A 117 -19.23 -1.66 20.06
CA ASP A 117 -18.93 -2.98 20.64
C ASP A 117 -18.22 -3.88 19.61
N MET A 118 -16.97 -4.23 19.89
CA MET A 118 -16.13 -5.07 19.03
C MET A 118 -16.54 -6.55 19.12
N GLU A 119 -16.89 -6.99 20.32
CA GLU A 119 -17.11 -8.38 20.69
C GLU A 119 -18.44 -8.90 20.16
N ASN A 120 -19.51 -8.11 20.31
CA ASN A 120 -20.90 -8.52 20.08
C ASN A 120 -21.65 -7.61 19.12
N GLY A 121 -21.18 -6.38 18.93
CA GLY A 121 -21.85 -5.38 18.12
C GLY A 121 -23.08 -4.73 18.81
N PRO A 122 -23.59 -3.62 18.23
CA PRO A 122 -23.08 -2.96 17.03
C PRO A 122 -21.74 -2.24 17.27
N GLY A 123 -20.85 -2.33 16.29
CA GLY A 123 -19.55 -1.66 16.26
C GLY A 123 -19.19 -1.33 14.82
N LEU A 124 -18.22 -0.43 14.63
CA LEU A 124 -17.76 -0.02 13.30
C LEU A 124 -16.31 -0.44 13.08
N SER A 125 -15.36 0.33 13.62
CA SER A 125 -13.93 0.20 13.33
C SER A 125 -13.10 1.06 14.29
N VAL A 126 -11.78 0.93 14.20
CA VAL A 126 -10.79 1.83 14.77
C VAL A 126 -9.75 2.18 13.69
N TYR A 127 -9.37 3.46 13.59
CA TYR A 127 -8.44 3.93 12.56
C TYR A 127 -6.99 3.93 13.07
N HIS A 128 -6.07 4.36 12.19
CA HIS A 128 -4.64 4.24 12.36
C HIS A 128 -4.13 4.83 13.69
N GLY A 129 -4.62 5.98 14.16
CA GLY A 129 -4.09 6.65 15.36
C GLY A 129 -4.09 5.74 16.60
N PRO A 130 -5.26 5.28 17.08
CA PRO A 130 -5.32 4.38 18.24
C PRO A 130 -4.65 3.02 18.02
N ILE A 131 -4.62 2.50 16.78
CA ILE A 131 -3.91 1.25 16.46
C ILE A 131 -2.39 1.46 16.49
N TYR A 132 -1.90 2.61 16.05
CA TYR A 132 -0.49 2.98 16.13
C TYR A 132 -0.05 3.15 17.58
N ASP A 133 -0.85 3.84 18.40
CA ASP A 133 -0.58 3.97 19.85
C ASP A 133 -0.48 2.58 20.50
N LEU A 134 -1.38 1.66 20.14
CA LEU A 134 -1.36 0.28 20.61
C LEU A 134 -0.10 -0.44 20.11
N ALA A 135 0.21 -0.39 18.82
CA ALA A 135 1.42 -1.00 18.25
C ALA A 135 2.70 -0.47 18.92
N TYR A 136 2.76 0.85 19.18
CA TYR A 136 3.86 1.53 19.86
C TYR A 136 4.02 1.04 21.30
N SER A 137 2.94 0.74 22.01
CA SER A 137 3.02 0.19 23.37
C SER A 137 3.75 -1.16 23.45
N TYR A 138 3.74 -1.93 22.36
CA TYR A 138 4.43 -3.23 22.25
C TYR A 138 5.83 -3.09 21.62
N ALA A 139 5.93 -2.39 20.51
CA ALA A 139 7.14 -2.35 19.68
C ALA A 139 7.97 -1.07 19.84
N GLY A 140 7.52 -0.11 20.65
CA GLY A 140 8.14 1.19 20.83
C GLY A 140 8.36 1.91 19.50
N THR A 141 9.55 2.49 19.33
CA THR A 141 9.93 3.23 18.10
C THR A 141 10.04 2.36 16.85
N LYS A 142 9.87 1.03 16.96
CA LYS A 142 9.77 0.15 15.79
C LYS A 142 8.38 0.19 15.16
N ALA A 143 7.33 0.54 15.91
CA ALA A 143 6.04 0.84 15.29
C ALA A 143 6.18 2.13 14.48
N VAL A 144 5.79 2.07 13.20
CA VAL A 144 5.82 3.23 12.30
C VAL A 144 4.46 3.36 11.63
N ASP A 145 3.86 4.55 11.77
CA ASP A 145 2.66 4.94 11.05
C ASP A 145 3.05 5.50 9.68
N LEU A 146 2.59 4.84 8.62
CA LEU A 146 2.81 5.22 7.22
C LEU A 146 1.58 5.92 6.63
N THR A 147 0.58 6.25 7.45
CA THR A 147 -0.68 6.82 7.00
C THR A 147 -0.49 8.09 6.17
N GLY A 148 -1.22 8.17 5.05
CA GLY A 148 -1.13 9.28 4.10
C GLY A 148 0.01 9.16 3.09
N SER A 149 0.78 8.07 3.12
CA SER A 149 1.76 7.75 2.08
C SER A 149 1.11 7.27 0.78
N GLU A 150 1.91 7.18 -0.28
CA GLU A 150 1.52 6.50 -1.53
C GLU A 150 1.61 4.97 -1.39
N PRO A 151 0.89 4.18 -2.21
CA PRO A 151 0.89 2.71 -2.12
C PRO A 151 2.28 2.08 -2.21
N GLU A 152 3.20 2.69 -2.95
CA GLU A 152 4.59 2.25 -3.08
C GLU A 152 5.28 2.09 -1.72
N LYS A 153 4.88 2.88 -0.70
CA LYS A 153 5.43 2.72 0.65
C LYS A 153 5.04 1.41 1.31
N ILE A 154 3.86 0.85 1.02
CA ILE A 154 3.50 -0.51 1.46
C ILE A 154 4.44 -1.52 0.83
N TYR A 155 4.64 -1.44 -0.48
CA TYR A 155 5.47 -2.36 -1.24
C TYR A 155 6.96 -2.30 -0.85
N GLU A 156 7.48 -1.11 -0.58
CA GLU A 156 8.82 -0.93 -0.03
C GLU A 156 9.00 -1.63 1.33
N GLN A 157 7.96 -1.68 2.19
CA GLN A 157 8.02 -2.44 3.44
C GLN A 157 8.06 -3.96 3.18
N LEU A 158 7.24 -4.43 2.24
CA LEU A 158 7.18 -5.84 1.88
C LEU A 158 8.52 -6.33 1.33
N ASN A 159 9.17 -5.52 0.47
CA ASN A 159 10.52 -5.78 -0.03
C ASN A 159 11.59 -5.86 1.08
N GLN A 160 11.32 -5.26 2.23
CA GLN A 160 12.16 -5.35 3.42
C GLN A 160 11.72 -6.46 4.38
N GLY A 161 10.83 -7.36 3.94
CA GLY A 161 10.34 -8.49 4.70
C GLY A 161 9.35 -8.09 5.81
N ARG A 162 8.71 -6.92 5.72
CA ARG A 162 7.82 -6.40 6.76
C ARG A 162 6.37 -6.37 6.27
N PRO A 163 5.46 -7.16 6.85
CA PRO A 163 4.04 -7.07 6.52
C PRO A 163 3.44 -5.77 7.05
N VAL A 164 2.39 -5.30 6.39
CA VAL A 164 1.80 -3.98 6.66
C VAL A 164 0.33 -4.13 7.04
N TRP A 165 -0.03 -3.60 8.20
CA TRP A 165 -1.42 -3.45 8.61
C TRP A 165 -2.05 -2.29 7.85
N VAL A 166 -3.29 -2.43 7.36
CA VAL A 166 -3.99 -1.36 6.63
C VAL A 166 -5.50 -1.32 6.95
N ILE A 167 -6.14 -0.18 6.62
CA ILE A 167 -7.60 -0.06 6.47
C ILE A 167 -7.98 -0.05 4.98
N THR A 168 -8.99 -0.82 4.61
CA THR A 168 -9.54 -0.96 3.26
C THR A 168 -11.04 -1.26 3.37
N THR A 169 -11.64 -1.91 2.37
CA THR A 169 -13.02 -2.38 2.38
C THR A 169 -13.08 -3.91 2.32
N VAL A 170 -14.19 -4.51 2.74
CA VAL A 170 -14.40 -5.98 2.74
C VAL A 170 -14.25 -6.64 1.36
N HIS A 171 -14.40 -5.85 0.29
CA HIS A 171 -14.26 -6.30 -1.09
C HIS A 171 -12.96 -5.84 -1.77
N PHE A 172 -12.09 -5.14 -1.04
CA PHE A 172 -10.82 -4.60 -1.57
C PHE A 172 -11.04 -3.77 -2.84
N SER A 173 -12.12 -3.01 -2.86
CA SER A 173 -12.55 -2.17 -3.97
C SER A 173 -13.27 -0.93 -3.42
N PRO A 174 -13.23 0.21 -4.12
CA PRO A 174 -13.94 1.40 -3.69
C PRO A 174 -15.45 1.17 -3.51
N VAL A 175 -16.03 1.86 -2.54
CA VAL A 175 -17.46 1.83 -2.25
C VAL A 175 -18.13 3.17 -2.59
N ASN A 176 -19.45 3.14 -2.72
CA ASN A 176 -20.27 4.32 -3.01
C ASN A 176 -21.25 4.66 -1.87
N ASP A 177 -21.09 4.02 -0.71
CA ASP A 177 -21.99 4.07 0.45
C ASP A 177 -21.38 4.81 1.66
N MET A 178 -20.41 5.70 1.40
CA MET A 178 -19.79 6.52 2.45
C MET A 178 -20.83 7.44 3.12
N GLU A 179 -20.80 7.48 4.45
CA GLU A 179 -21.63 8.33 5.30
C GLU A 179 -20.78 9.33 6.07
N THR A 180 -21.12 10.62 5.99
CA THR A 180 -20.52 11.63 6.87
C THR A 180 -21.15 11.58 8.25
N TRP A 181 -20.35 11.26 9.25
CA TRP A 181 -20.71 11.29 10.66
C TRP A 181 -20.26 12.60 11.31
N ASN A 182 -21.12 13.20 12.13
CA ASN A 182 -20.73 14.29 13.02
C ASN A 182 -20.28 13.69 14.36
N THR A 183 -19.05 13.99 14.77
CA THR A 183 -18.44 13.48 15.99
C THR A 183 -17.98 14.66 16.87
N PRO A 184 -17.70 14.44 18.17
CA PRO A 184 -17.11 15.48 19.02
C PRO A 184 -15.80 16.07 18.45
N SER A 185 -15.05 15.25 17.71
CA SER A 185 -13.73 15.60 17.13
C SER A 185 -13.84 16.14 15.69
N GLY A 186 -15.06 16.40 15.19
CA GLY A 186 -15.31 16.91 13.85
C GLY A 186 -16.05 15.92 12.95
N LYS A 187 -16.13 16.24 11.66
CA LYS A 187 -16.78 15.37 10.66
C LYS A 187 -15.82 14.30 10.18
N ILE A 188 -16.34 13.12 9.92
CA ILE A 188 -15.60 12.01 9.31
C ILE A 188 -16.50 11.21 8.38
N ASP A 189 -15.96 10.77 7.25
CA ASP A 189 -16.66 9.86 6.36
C ASP A 189 -16.30 8.41 6.71
N VAL A 190 -17.32 7.56 6.82
CA VAL A 190 -17.18 6.15 7.14
C VAL A 190 -18.04 5.29 6.23
N THR A 191 -17.72 4.01 6.11
CA THR A 191 -18.57 3.00 5.47
C THR A 191 -18.67 1.79 6.40
N TYR A 192 -19.81 1.11 6.42
CA TYR A 192 -19.92 -0.19 7.11
C TYR A 192 -19.20 -1.31 6.36
N SER A 193 -18.73 -1.05 5.15
CA SER A 193 -17.85 -1.93 4.39
C SER A 193 -16.38 -1.85 4.82
N VAL A 194 -16.04 -1.04 5.84
CA VAL A 194 -14.68 -0.92 6.36
C VAL A 194 -14.13 -2.28 6.78
N HIS A 195 -12.86 -2.52 6.46
CA HIS A 195 -12.15 -3.74 6.83
C HIS A 195 -10.69 -3.46 7.09
N SER A 196 -10.03 -4.35 7.82
CA SER A 196 -8.59 -4.29 8.08
C SER A 196 -7.94 -5.63 7.82
N VAL A 197 -6.75 -5.59 7.23
CA VAL A 197 -5.99 -6.77 6.80
C VAL A 197 -4.50 -6.55 7.03
N ALA A 198 -3.73 -7.64 7.05
CA ALA A 198 -2.28 -7.58 6.96
C ALA A 198 -1.86 -7.88 5.51
N VAL A 199 -1.24 -6.92 4.84
CA VAL A 199 -0.65 -7.10 3.51
C VAL A 199 0.64 -7.89 3.65
N THR A 200 0.77 -8.97 2.88
CA THR A 200 1.86 -9.93 2.99
C THR A 200 2.70 -10.05 1.72
N GLY A 201 2.21 -9.60 0.57
CA GLY A 201 2.99 -9.61 -0.68
C GLY A 201 2.28 -8.88 -1.81
N TYR A 202 2.93 -8.79 -2.96
CA TYR A 202 2.36 -8.20 -4.17
C TYR A 202 3.11 -8.69 -5.42
N ASP A 203 2.45 -8.58 -6.56
CA ASP A 203 3.08 -8.66 -7.87
C ASP A 203 2.55 -7.50 -8.75
N GLU A 204 2.74 -7.59 -10.07
CA GLU A 204 2.29 -6.56 -11.02
C GLU A 204 0.77 -6.35 -10.97
N ASP A 205 0.00 -7.44 -10.84
CA ASP A 205 -1.45 -7.42 -11.01
C ASP A 205 -2.20 -7.56 -9.66
N TYR A 206 -1.52 -8.06 -8.63
CA TYR A 206 -2.18 -8.49 -7.40
C TYR A 206 -1.48 -8.05 -6.12
N VAL A 207 -2.29 -7.88 -5.08
CA VAL A 207 -1.87 -7.78 -3.68
C VAL A 207 -2.30 -9.04 -2.95
N TYR A 208 -1.43 -9.54 -2.07
CA TYR A 208 -1.67 -10.70 -1.23
C TYR A 208 -1.82 -10.25 0.22
N LEU A 209 -2.86 -10.73 0.89
CA LEU A 209 -3.21 -10.31 2.24
C LEU A 209 -3.64 -11.49 3.11
N ASN A 210 -3.37 -11.39 4.41
CA ASN A 210 -4.07 -12.18 5.40
C ASN A 210 -5.35 -11.44 5.79
N ASP A 211 -6.48 -12.05 5.49
CA ASP A 211 -7.81 -11.58 5.83
C ASP A 211 -8.23 -12.18 7.18
N PRO A 212 -8.51 -11.35 8.22
CA PRO A 212 -8.98 -11.82 9.51
C PRO A 212 -10.25 -12.66 9.49
N TYR A 213 -10.97 -12.75 8.37
CA TYR A 213 -12.04 -13.74 8.16
C TYR A 213 -11.55 -15.17 7.87
N GLY A 214 -10.26 -15.44 8.02
CA GLY A 214 -9.69 -16.78 7.94
C GLY A 214 -9.05 -17.12 6.59
N TYR A 215 -8.76 -16.14 5.75
CA TYR A 215 -8.10 -16.36 4.46
C TYR A 215 -6.63 -15.94 4.52
N LYS A 216 -5.71 -16.90 4.49
CA LYS A 216 -4.26 -16.65 4.42
C LYS A 216 -3.86 -16.37 2.96
N ASN A 217 -3.02 -15.36 2.73
CA ASN A 217 -2.53 -14.98 1.40
C ASN A 217 -3.63 -14.85 0.34
N ARG A 218 -4.79 -14.32 0.73
CA ARG A 218 -5.90 -14.02 -0.18
C ARG A 218 -5.39 -13.05 -1.24
N LYS A 219 -5.63 -13.43 -2.50
CA LYS A 219 -5.21 -12.68 -3.68
C LYS A 219 -6.31 -11.68 -4.05
N THR A 220 -5.95 -10.42 -4.25
CA THR A 220 -6.86 -9.35 -4.70
C THR A 220 -6.23 -8.54 -5.83
N ASP A 221 -7.08 -8.00 -6.71
CA ASP A 221 -6.66 -7.07 -7.76
C ASP A 221 -5.97 -5.85 -7.15
N ARG A 222 -4.78 -5.53 -7.65
CA ARG A 222 -3.92 -4.48 -7.09
C ARG A 222 -4.52 -3.09 -7.27
N GLU A 223 -5.01 -2.77 -8.46
CA GLU A 223 -5.55 -1.45 -8.77
C GLU A 223 -6.78 -1.14 -7.90
N ASN A 224 -7.70 -2.09 -7.75
CA ASN A 224 -8.87 -1.93 -6.88
C ASN A 224 -8.50 -1.86 -5.41
N PHE A 225 -7.53 -2.66 -4.97
CA PHE A 225 -7.01 -2.59 -3.60
C PHE A 225 -6.44 -1.21 -3.30
N GLU A 226 -5.54 -0.69 -4.14
CA GLU A 226 -4.92 0.63 -3.98
C GLU A 226 -5.98 1.73 -3.90
N LYS A 227 -6.95 1.74 -4.83
CA LYS A 227 -8.04 2.72 -4.81
C LYS A 227 -8.90 2.63 -3.54
N SER A 228 -9.20 1.42 -3.06
CA SER A 228 -9.98 1.22 -1.85
C SER A 228 -9.22 1.67 -0.59
N TRP A 229 -7.92 1.39 -0.53
CA TRP A 229 -7.04 1.84 0.55
C TRP A 229 -6.93 3.37 0.57
N THR A 230 -6.73 4.00 -0.58
CA THR A 230 -6.73 5.46 -0.71
C THR A 230 -8.08 6.07 -0.34
N GLN A 231 -9.20 5.47 -0.76
CA GLN A 231 -10.55 5.93 -0.37
C GLN A 231 -10.73 5.91 1.16
N MET A 232 -10.14 4.93 1.83
CA MET A 232 -10.17 4.80 3.29
C MET A 232 -9.09 5.63 4.00
N GLY A 233 -8.41 6.55 3.31
CA GLY A 233 -7.47 7.51 3.89
C GLY A 233 -6.02 7.05 3.93
N SER A 234 -5.62 6.07 3.09
CA SER A 234 -4.25 5.58 2.96
C SER A 234 -3.63 5.17 4.31
N GLN A 235 -4.40 4.49 5.16
CA GLN A 235 -4.02 4.15 6.52
C GLN A 235 -3.12 2.90 6.55
N ALA A 236 -1.94 3.00 7.16
CA ALA A 236 -0.98 1.90 7.16
C ALA A 236 -0.04 1.93 8.38
N ILE A 237 0.23 0.77 8.96
CA ILE A 237 1.16 0.60 10.10
C ILE A 237 2.09 -0.58 9.82
N VAL A 238 3.36 -0.42 10.16
CA VAL A 238 4.38 -1.46 10.07
C VAL A 238 5.17 -1.57 11.37
N ILE A 239 5.71 -2.76 11.64
CA ILE A 239 6.72 -2.96 12.69
C ILE A 239 8.09 -3.10 12.03
N ALA A 240 8.91 -2.06 12.15
CA ALA A 240 10.29 -2.02 11.67
C ALA A 240 11.23 -2.96 12.47
N ALA A 241 12.42 -3.19 11.92
CA ALA A 241 13.46 -4.03 12.53
C ALA A 241 14.15 -3.34 13.71
#